data_AF-A0A661DUH6-F1
#
_entry.id   AF-A0A661DUH6-F1
#
_cell.length_a   1.000
_cell.length_b   1.000
_cell.length_c   1.000
_cell.angle_alpha   90.00
_cell.angle_beta   90.00
_cell.angle_gamma   90.00
#
_symmetry.space_group_name_H-M   'P 1'
#
loop_
_entity.id
_entity.type
_entity.pdbx_description
1 polymer ?
#
loop_
_entity_poly.entity_id
_entity_poly.type
_entity_poly.pdbx_seq_one_letter_code
_entity_poly.pdbx_strand_id
1 'polypeptide(L)' 'MTHIKLAPNVEFKMDINLDNITDTSRDYDVQQHKTEIYQEFEKRLAQAFPEGFKIDSMDFGLDKQH' A
#
# COMPACT_ATOMS: atom_id res chain seq x y z
N MET A 1 31.85 6.29 -5.07
CA MET A 1 30.79 5.27 -5.24
C MET A 1 29.64 5.93 -5.96
N THR A 2 29.04 5.25 -6.94
CA THR A 2 27.96 5.81 -7.76
C THR A 2 26.63 5.32 -7.20
N HIS A 3 25.76 6.25 -6.80
CA HIS A 3 24.41 5.93 -6.32
C HIS A 3 23.43 6.05 -7.48
N ILE A 4 22.74 4.96 -7.81
CA ILE A 4 21.74 4.91 -8.89
C ILE A 4 20.36 5.01 -8.23
N LYS A 5 19.51 5.95 -8.69
CA LYS A 5 18.12 6.07 -8.25
C LYS A 5 17.19 5.58 -9.36
N LEU A 6 16.25 4.70 -8.99
CA LEU A 6 15.18 4.22 -9.88
C LEU A 6 13.84 4.66 -9.28
N ALA A 7 12.95 5.21 -10.11
CA ALA A 7 11.60 5.64 -9.69
C ALA A 7 10.56 5.23 -10.75
N PRO A 8 10.28 3.93 -10.90
CA PRO A 8 9.22 3.45 -11.77
C PRO A 8 7.84 3.75 -11.16
N ASN A 9 6.80 3.80 -12.01
CA ASN A 9 5.42 3.70 -11.53
C ASN A 9 5.17 2.26 -11.06
N VAL A 10 4.85 2.07 -9.79
CA VAL A 10 4.64 0.75 -9.18
C VAL A 10 3.25 0.67 -8.58
N GLU A 11 2.53 -0.40 -8.91
CA GLU A 11 1.28 -0.77 -8.22
C GLU A 11 1.58 -1.86 -7.19
N PHE A 12 1.11 -1.66 -5.97
CA PHE A 12 1.24 -2.63 -4.89
C PHE A 12 -0.12 -3.24 -4.60
N LYS A 13 -0.21 -4.57 -4.71
CA LYS A 13 -1.38 -5.33 -4.26
C LYS A 13 -1.09 -5.87 -2.87
N MET A 14 -2.02 -5.66 -1.95
CA MET A 14 -1.88 -6.11 -0.57
C MET A 14 -3.12 -6.84 -0.13
N ASP A 15 -2.94 -8.09 0.26
CA ASP A 15 -3.94 -8.84 1.00
C ASP A 15 -3.82 -8.48 2.49
N ILE A 16 -4.90 -7.92 3.04
CA ILE A 16 -4.99 -7.49 4.44
C ILE A 16 -6.36 -7.89 4.98
N ASN A 17 -6.34 -8.71 6.03
CA ASN A 17 -7.55 -9.07 6.76
C ASN A 17 -7.89 -7.92 7.71
N LEU A 18 -8.87 -7.11 7.33
CA LEU A 18 -9.42 -6.07 8.20
C LEU A 18 -10.73 -6.59 8.78
N ASP A 19 -10.83 -6.63 10.10
CA ASP A 19 -12.03 -7.13 10.79
C ASP A 19 -13.26 -6.30 10.37
N ASN A 20 -14.35 -6.97 10.01
CA ASN A 20 -15.62 -6.39 9.53
C ASN A 20 -15.58 -5.75 8.12
N ILE A 21 -14.56 -6.04 7.32
CA ILE A 21 -14.47 -5.55 5.94
C ILE A 21 -14.81 -6.67 4.96
N THR A 22 -15.90 -6.49 4.21
CA THR A 22 -16.26 -7.34 3.07
C THR A 22 -16.32 -6.51 1.80
N ASP A 23 -15.92 -7.11 0.67
CA ASP A 23 -16.00 -6.56 -0.68
C ASP A 23 -17.43 -6.16 -1.10
N THR A 24 -18.44 -6.67 -0.40
CA THR A 24 -19.87 -6.35 -0.58
C THR A 24 -20.37 -5.14 0.20
N SER A 25 -19.54 -4.58 1.10
CA SER A 25 -19.85 -3.35 1.83
C SER A 25 -19.83 -2.16 0.87
N ARG A 26 -21.02 -1.66 0.49
CA ARG A 26 -21.15 -0.41 -0.29
C ARG A 26 -20.51 0.80 0.41
N ASP A 27 -20.26 0.69 1.70
CA ASP A 27 -19.60 1.68 2.56
C ASP A 27 -18.14 1.32 2.85
N TYR A 28 -17.48 0.57 1.95
CA TYR A 28 -16.03 0.33 1.99
C TYR A 28 -15.29 1.68 1.89
N ASP A 29 -15.12 2.33 3.04
CA ASP A 29 -14.37 3.55 3.16
C ASP A 29 -12.92 3.17 3.48
N VAL A 30 -12.18 2.77 2.44
CA VAL A 30 -10.72 2.61 2.52
C VAL A 30 -10.03 3.80 3.16
N GLN A 31 -10.64 4.99 3.09
CA GLN A 31 -10.08 6.17 3.72
C GLN A 31 -10.13 6.10 5.24
N GLN A 32 -11.11 5.40 5.84
CA GLN A 32 -11.20 5.20 7.30
C GLN A 32 -10.06 4.32 7.82
N HIS A 33 -9.69 3.28 7.09
CA HIS A 33 -8.61 2.37 7.46
C HIS A 33 -7.25 2.75 6.85
N LYS A 34 -7.16 3.90 6.17
CA LYS A 34 -5.95 4.34 5.46
C LYS A 34 -4.72 4.32 6.35
N THR A 35 -4.85 4.74 7.61
CA THR A 35 -3.75 4.74 8.58
C THR A 35 -3.24 3.32 8.87
N GLU A 36 -4.14 2.37 9.09
CA GLU A 36 -3.81 0.98 9.40
C GLU A 36 -3.17 0.28 8.20
N ILE A 37 -3.76 0.48 7.02
CA ILE A 37 -3.25 -0.05 5.74
C ILE A 37 -1.87 0.53 5.45
N TYR A 38 -1.67 1.84 5.67
CA TYR A 38 -0.39 2.50 5.47
C TYR A 38 0.69 1.97 6.42
N GLN A 39 0.37 1.80 7.71
CA GLN A 39 1.33 1.26 8.69
C GLN A 39 1.78 -0.16 8.36
N GLU A 40 0.85 -1.05 8.00
CA GLU A 40 1.20 -2.41 7.59
C GLU A 40 1.97 -2.42 6.27
N PHE A 41 1.65 -1.53 5.34
CA PHE A 41 2.40 -1.36 4.10
C PHE A 41 3.84 -0.88 4.33
N GLU A 42 4.05 0.17 5.14
CA GLU A 42 5.38 0.67 5.49
C GLU A 42 6.24 -0.40 6.17
N LYS A 43 5.63 -1.18 7.08
CA LYS A 43 6.29 -2.29 7.75
C LYS A 43 6.75 -3.37 6.76
N ARG A 44 5.89 -3.77 5.82
CA ARG A 44 6.25 -4.74 4.76
C ARG A 44 7.33 -4.18 3.83
N LEU A 45 7.26 -2.89 3.49
CA LEU A 45 8.29 -2.22 2.67
C LEU A 45 9.65 -2.16 3.37
N ALA A 46 9.68 -1.81 4.66
CA ALA A 46 10.93 -1.75 5.42
C ALA A 46 11.61 -3.13 5.53
N GLN A 47 10.82 -4.21 5.57
CA GLN A 47 11.33 -5.58 5.53
C GLN A 47 11.87 -5.95 4.14
N ALA A 48 11.21 -5.53 3.07
CA ALA A 48 11.60 -5.85 1.70
C ALA A 48 12.79 -5.02 1.19
N PHE A 49 12.91 -3.77 1.63
CA PHE A 49 13.92 -2.80 1.18
C PHE A 49 14.70 -2.21 2.36
N PRO A 50 15.63 -2.98 2.96
CA PRO A 50 16.40 -2.53 4.12
C PRO A 50 17.33 -1.34 3.81
N GLU A 51 17.69 -1.13 2.54
CA GLU A 51 18.47 0.03 2.11
C GLU A 51 17.67 1.34 2.02
N GLY A 52 16.35 1.26 2.23
CA GLY A 52 15.43 2.38 2.22
C GLY A 52 14.58 2.45 0.95
N PHE A 53 13.38 3.00 1.11
CA PHE A 53 12.42 3.21 0.04
C PHE A 53 11.85 4.63 0.17
N LYS A 54 11.66 5.31 -0.97
CA LYS A 54 11.03 6.64 -1.00
C LYS A 54 9.80 6.59 -1.89
N ILE A 55 8.66 6.98 -1.32
CA ILE A 55 7.39 7.11 -2.03
C ILE A 55 7.18 8.59 -2.31
N ASP A 56 7.16 8.96 -3.59
CA ASP A 56 6.90 10.35 -4.00
C ASP A 56 5.39 10.66 -4.06
N SER A 57 4.53 9.67 -4.35
CA SER A 57 3.06 9.78 -4.32
C SER A 57 2.40 8.43 -4.02
N MET A 58 1.26 8.45 -3.33
CA MET A 58 0.49 7.25 -3.01
C MET A 58 -1.01 7.52 -3.15
N ASP A 59 -1.67 6.72 -3.97
CA ASP A 59 -3.11 6.71 -4.13
C ASP A 59 -3.67 5.37 -3.66
N PHE A 60 -4.74 5.43 -2.85
CA PHE A 60 -5.45 4.25 -2.37
C PHE A 60 -6.69 4.05 -3.23
N GLY A 61 -6.83 2.85 -3.77
CA GLY A 61 -8.00 2.42 -4.51
C GLY A 61 -8.32 0.97 -4.20
N LEU A 62 -9.59 0.61 -4.40
CA LEU A 62 -9.97 -0.79 -4.49
C LEU A 62 -9.33 -1.40 -5.74
N ASP A 63 -8.79 -2.62 -5.61
CA ASP A 63 -8.47 -3.44 -6.77
C ASP A 63 -9.79 -3.75 -7.48
N LYS A 64 -10.12 -2.96 -8.50
CA LYS A 64 -11.26 -3.21 -9.37
C LYS A 64 -10.88 -4.35 -10.31
N GLN A 65 -10.77 -5.57 -9.78
CA GLN A 65 -10.71 -6.75 -10.63
C GLN A 65 -12.05 -6.85 -11.38
N HIS A 66 -11.97 -6.68 -12.70
CA HIS A 66 -12.99 -7.13 -13.65
C HIS A 66 -12.89 -8.64 -13.83
#